data_AF-A0A7Y0IGZ9-F1
#
_entry.id   AF-A0A7Y0IGZ9-F1
#
_cell.length_a   1.000
_cell.length_b   1.000
_cell.length_c   1.000
_cell.angle_alpha   90.00
_cell.angle_beta   90.00
_cell.angle_gamma   90.00
#
_symmetry.space_group_name_H-M   'P 1'
#
loop_
_entity.id
_entity.type
_entity.pdbx_description
1 polymer ?
#
loop_
_entity_poly.entity_id
_entity_poly.type
_entity_poly.pdbx_seq_one_letter_code
_entity_poly.pdbx_strand_id
1 'polypeptide(L)' 'MKPLDFSQDGDISVLEAEVSGTFDGSPAILKYNMELKNGLLQLLKIQAEPNKQVARWYFCPLK' A
#
# COMPACT_ATOMS: atom_id res chain seq x y z
N MET A 1 -7.22 -3.77 9.86
CA MET A 1 -7.28 -3.06 8.57
C MET A 1 -8.05 -1.78 8.77
N LYS A 2 -7.44 -0.63 8.45
CA LYS A 2 -8.04 0.70 8.58
C LYS A 2 -7.81 1.46 7.27
N PRO A 3 -8.86 1.88 6.54
CA PRO A 3 -8.68 2.67 5.33
C PRO A 3 -8.08 4.04 5.68
N LEU A 4 -7.12 4.47 4.88
CA LEU A 4 -6.46 5.77 4.99
C LEU A 4 -6.93 6.71 3.89
N ASP A 5 -6.91 6.23 2.65
CA ASP A 5 -7.34 7.01 1.48
C ASP A 5 -7.97 6.10 0.42
N PHE A 6 -8.87 6.68 -0.37
CA PHE A 6 -9.50 6.01 -1.49
C PHE A 6 -9.70 7.02 -2.63
N SER A 7 -9.12 6.71 -3.78
CA SER A 7 -9.31 7.48 -5.01
C SER A 7 -9.77 6.56 -6.12
N GLN A 8 -10.74 7.02 -6.92
CA GLN A 8 -11.22 6.30 -8.08
C GLN A 8 -11.22 7.23 -9.29
N ASP A 9 -10.60 6.78 -10.38
CA ASP A 9 -10.54 7.45 -11.67
C ASP A 9 -11.02 6.47 -12.75
N GLY A 10 -12.32 6.58 -13.07
CA GLY A 10 -13.00 5.67 -14.00
C GLY A 10 -12.89 4.20 -13.57
N ASP A 11 -12.24 3.43 -14.43
CA ASP A 11 -12.00 1.99 -14.27
C ASP A 11 -10.83 1.69 -13.30
N ILE A 12 -10.04 2.68 -12.88
CA ILE A 12 -8.91 2.49 -11.96
C ILE A 12 -9.33 2.97 -10.58
N SER A 13 -9.10 2.14 -9.56
CA SER A 13 -9.38 2.45 -8.16
C SER A 13 -8.16 2.18 -7.31
N VAL A 14 -7.81 3.10 -6.42
CA VAL A 14 -6.65 3.01 -5.55
C VAL A 14 -7.11 3.18 -4.12
N LEU A 15 -6.87 2.16 -3.30
CA LEU A 15 -7.19 2.13 -1.88
C LEU A 15 -5.89 2.05 -1.09
N GLU A 16 -5.66 2.98 -0.17
CA GLU A 16 -4.58 2.91 0.81
C GLU A 16 -5.16 2.54 2.17
N ALA A 17 -4.60 1.52 2.82
CA ALA A 17 -5.07 1.05 4.10
C ALA A 17 -3.90 0.63 5.01
N GLU A 18 -4.02 0.97 6.29
CA GLU A 18 -3.16 0.45 7.33
C GLU A 18 -3.59 -0.97 7.70
N VAL A 19 -2.67 -1.92 7.54
CA VAL A 19 -2.88 -3.32 7.87
C VAL A 19 -1.95 -3.70 9.01
N SER A 20 -2.54 -3.95 10.17
CA SER A 20 -1.88 -4.53 11.32
C SER A 20 -2.03 -6.06 11.27
N GLY A 21 -0.93 -6.77 11.42
CA GLY A 21 -0.89 -8.23 11.56
C GLY A 21 0.24 -8.70 12.47
N THR A 22 0.43 -10.02 12.57
CA THR A 22 1.53 -10.66 13.31
C THR A 22 2.74 -10.86 12.41
N PHE A 23 3.22 -9.79 11.79
CA PHE A 23 4.42 -9.78 10.95
C PHE A 23 5.35 -8.65 11.38
N ASP A 24 6.65 -8.84 11.18
CA ASP A 24 7.66 -7.85 11.54
C ASP A 24 7.46 -6.57 10.71
N GLY A 25 7.43 -5.41 11.39
CA GLY A 25 7.12 -4.13 10.75
C GLY A 25 5.64 -3.78 10.64
N SER A 26 4.75 -4.55 11.30
CA SER A 26 3.36 -4.20 11.52
C SER A 26 3.21 -3.05 12.54
N PRO A 27 2.29 -2.08 12.31
CA PRO A 27 1.38 -2.00 11.16
C PRO A 27 2.07 -1.46 9.90
N ALA A 28 1.68 -2.00 8.73
CA ALA A 28 2.16 -1.57 7.43
C ALA A 28 1.08 -0.84 6.63
N ILE A 29 1.49 0.12 5.81
CA ILE A 29 0.61 0.82 4.87
C ILE A 29 0.64 0.04 3.55
N LEU A 30 -0.54 -0.43 3.12
CA LEU A 30 -0.71 -1.14 1.86
C LEU A 30 -1.53 -0.31 0.88
N LYS A 31 -1.06 -0.25 -0.36
CA LYS A 31 -1.71 0.37 -1.50
C LYS A 31 -2.26 -0.70 -2.43
N TYR A 32 -3.57 -0.71 -2.61
CA TYR A 32 -4.30 -1.62 -3.48
C TYR A 32 -4.72 -0.86 -4.73
N ASN A 33 -4.05 -1.14 -5.85
CA ASN A 33 -4.45 -0.63 -7.15
C ASN A 33 -5.34 -1.69 -7.82
N MET A 34 -6.56 -1.30 -8.13
CA MET A 34 -7.62 -2.15 -8.67
C MET A 34 -8.01 -1.61 -10.04
N GLU A 35 -8.12 -2.49 -11.03
CA GLU A 35 -8.71 -2.16 -12.32
C GLU A 35 -10.05 -2.89 -12.43
N LEU A 36 -11.12 -2.13 -12.59
CA LEU A 36 -12.49 -2.57 -12.70
C LEU A 36 -12.96 -2.28 -14.13
N LYS A 37 -13.34 -3.32 -14.87
CA LYS A 37 -13.89 -3.16 -16.22
C LYS A 37 -15.24 -3.86 -16.29
N ASN A 38 -16.26 -3.13 -16.73
CA ASN A 38 -17.64 -3.63 -16.81
C ASN A 38 -18.14 -4.18 -15.45
N GLY A 39 -17.73 -3.57 -14.34
CA GLY A 39 -18.10 -4.01 -12.99
C GLY A 39 -17.37 -5.28 -12.50
N LEU A 40 -16.42 -5.81 -13.27
CA LEU A 40 -15.57 -6.94 -12.88
C LEU A 40 -14.17 -6.48 -12.56
N LEU A 41 -13.60 -7.00 -11.47
CA LEU A 41 -12.20 -6.78 -11.12
C LEU A 41 -11.30 -7.53 -12.12
N GLN A 42 -10.55 -6.77 -12.93
CA GLN A 42 -9.60 -7.30 -13.91
C GLN A 42 -8.22 -7.49 -13.31
N LEU A 43 -7.78 -6.52 -12.50
CA LEU A 43 -6.45 -6.53 -11.90
C LEU A 43 -6.52 -6.06 -10.45
N LEU A 44 -5.74 -6.71 -9.60
CA LEU A 44 -5.46 -6.28 -8.24
C LEU A 44 -3.95 -6.32 -8.02
N LYS A 45 -3.36 -5.14 -7.83
CA LYS A 45 -1.95 -4.98 -7.52
C LYS A 45 -1.80 -4.42 -6.12
N ILE A 46 -1.20 -5.22 -5.24
CA ILE A 46 -0.96 -4.88 -3.85
C ILE A 46 0.50 -4.47 -3.71
N GLN A 47 0.74 -3.28 -3.16
CA GLN A 47 2.07 -2.76 -2.90
C GLN A 47 2.16 -2.35 -1.44
N ALA A 48 3.14 -2.89 -0.72
CA ALA A 48 3.47 -2.38 0.59
C ALA A 48 4.33 -1.12 0.42
N GLU A 49 3.89 0.00 0.99
CA GLU A 49 4.75 1.17 1.07
C GLU A 49 5.66 0.99 2.30
N PRO A 50 6.99 0.92 2.13
CA PRO A 50 7.89 0.84 3.27
C PRO A 50 7.70 2.09 4.12
N ASN A 51 7.40 1.89 5.40
CA ASN A 51 7.16 2.98 6.34
C ASN A 51 8.33 3.99 6.26
N LYS A 52 8.04 5.23 5.83
CA LYS A 52 9.05 6.28 5.55
C LYS A 52 9.97 6.57 6.73
N GLN A 53 9.57 6.19 7.95
CA GLN A 53 10.41 6.33 9.15
C GLN A 53 11.59 5.34 9.19
N VAL A 54 11.47 4.18 8.57
CA VAL A 54 12.51 3.12 8.61
C VAL A 54 13.58 3.35 7.53
N ALA A 55 13.24 4.03 6.44
CA ALA A 55 14.18 4.38 5.37
C ALA A 55 15.27 5.37 5.81
N ARG A 56 15.12 6.05 6.95
CA ARG A 56 16.09 7.05 7.44
C ARG A 56 17.35 6.44 8.08
N TRP A 57 17.34 5.15 8.42
CA TRP A 57 18.42 4.51 9.17
C TRP A 57 19.39 3.66 8.33
N TYR A 58 19.15 3.48 7.03
CA TYR A 58 20.00 2.64 6.17
C TYR A 58 21.11 3.39 5.42
N PHE A 59 21.28 4.70 5.63
CA PHE A 59 22.50 5.38 5.22
C PHE A 59 23.57 5.20 6.31
N CYS A 60 24.19 4.01 6.34
CA CYS A 60 25.50 3.86 6.95
C CYS A 60 26.53 4.32 5.89
N PRO A 61 27.20 5.47 6.04
CA PRO A 61 28.35 5.78 5.23
C PRO A 61 29.48 4.86 5.69
N LEU A 62 29.74 3.78 4.94
CA LEU A 62 30.99 3.05 5.06
C LEU A 62 32.12 4.05 4.76
N LYS A 63 32.88 4.39 5.81
CA LYS A 63 34.16 5.10 5.73
C LYS A 63 35.22 4.22 5.08
#